data_AF-A0A8B6BUY3-F1
#
_entry.id   AF-A0A8B6BUY3-F1
#
_cell.length_a   1.000
_cell.length_b   1.000
_cell.length_c   1.000
_cell.angle_alpha   90.00
_cell.angle_beta   90.00
_cell.angle_gamma   90.00
#
_symmetry.space_group_name_H-M   'P 1'
#
loop_
_entity.id
_entity.type
_entity.pdbx_description
1 polymer ?
#
loop_
_entity_poly.entity_id
_entity_poly.type
_entity_poly.pdbx_seq_one_letter_code
_entity_poly.pdbx_strand_id
1 'polypeptide(L)'
;MENLRKRTDIKLLNDQSKARKLISKPTFHAFKIFNDDLVAVHMLKQRLYLNRPIYVGFTILDLSKTLMYDFHYNYIKDKYGSRATLLFTDTDSLCYNINTDDIYQDMMEDKHLFDTSEYNPEHRLYSTLNKKVLGKMKGRNSWYSHTGICWSQVKDVLIDI
;
A
#
# COMPACT_ATOMS: atom_id res chain seq x y z
N MET A 1 11.17 -3.43 6.64
CA MET A 1 10.81 -4.84 6.39
C MET A 1 12.08 -5.61 6.02
N GLU A 2 12.32 -6.77 6.64
CA GLU A 2 13.56 -7.53 6.45
C GLU A 2 13.64 -8.15 5.04
N ASN A 3 14.80 -8.04 4.37
CA ASN A 3 15.03 -8.70 3.10
C ASN A 3 15.72 -10.06 3.31
N LEU A 4 14.91 -11.13 3.29
CA LEU A 4 15.39 -12.50 3.50
C LEU A 4 16.45 -12.94 2.47
N ARG A 5 16.52 -12.33 1.27
CA ARG A 5 17.54 -12.64 0.25
C ARG A 5 18.94 -12.18 0.64
N LYS A 6 19.04 -11.20 1.56
CA LYS A 6 20.32 -10.73 2.09
C LYS A 6 20.87 -11.63 3.22
N ARG A 7 20.13 -12.66 3.64
CA ARG A 7 20.62 -13.61 4.65
C ARG A 7 21.65 -14.55 4.04
N THR A 8 22.76 -14.72 4.75
CA THR A 8 23.85 -15.64 4.40
C THR A 8 24.00 -16.67 5.50
N ASP A 9 24.23 -17.92 5.12
CA ASP A 9 24.58 -18.97 6.09
C ASP A 9 26.08 -18.91 6.36
N ILE A 10 26.46 -18.63 7.60
CA ILE A 10 27.86 -18.59 8.01
C ILE A 10 28.17 -19.89 8.76
N LYS A 11 29.21 -20.59 8.32
CA LYS A 11 29.73 -21.80 8.99
C LYS A 11 31.09 -21.50 9.58
N LEU A 12 31.21 -21.64 10.90
CA LEU A 12 32.47 -21.54 11.64
C LEU A 12 33.11 -22.93 11.70
N LEU A 13 34.39 -23.01 11.34
CA LEU A 13 35.12 -24.27 11.21
C LEU A 13 36.52 -24.12 11.77
N ASN A 14 37.02 -25.20 12.37
CA ASN A 14 38.40 -25.36 12.83
C ASN A 14 39.17 -26.47 12.10
N ASP A 15 38.59 -26.98 11.01
CA ASP A 15 39.13 -28.11 10.25
C ASP A 15 39.24 -27.73 8.77
N GLN A 16 40.48 -27.79 8.26
CA GLN A 16 40.81 -27.43 6.89
C GLN A 16 40.14 -28.34 5.86
N SER A 17 39.96 -29.62 6.16
CA SER A 17 39.31 -30.58 5.26
C SER A 17 37.82 -30.21 5.06
N LYS A 18 37.13 -29.90 6.15
CA LYS A 18 35.73 -29.43 6.12
C LYS A 18 35.59 -28.09 5.41
N ALA A 19 36.54 -27.17 5.62
CA ALA A 19 36.56 -25.88 4.93
C ALA A 19 36.70 -26.06 3.40
N ARG A 20 37.66 -26.88 2.94
CA ARG A 20 37.83 -27.19 1.50
C ARG A 20 36.56 -27.80 0.89
N LYS A 21 35.88 -28.70 1.61
CA LYS A 21 34.62 -29.30 1.17
C LYS A 21 33.47 -28.28 1.05
N LEU A 22 33.49 -27.20 1.82
CA LEU A 22 32.47 -26.14 1.74
C LEU A 22 32.80 -25.13 0.64
N ILE A 23 34.08 -24.81 0.44
CA ILE A 23 34.56 -23.93 -0.64
C ILE A 23 34.26 -24.55 -2.02
N SER A 24 34.34 -25.88 -2.16
CA SER A 24 34.03 -26.55 -3.42
C SER A 24 32.53 -26.60 -3.76
N LYS A 25 31.64 -26.17 -2.86
CA LYS A 25 30.20 -26.13 -3.16
C LYS A 25 29.86 -24.92 -4.01
N PRO A 26 28.89 -25.02 -4.94
CA PRO A 26 28.44 -23.88 -5.75
C PRO A 26 27.76 -22.78 -4.93
N THR A 27 27.41 -23.07 -3.67
CA THR A 27 26.83 -22.10 -2.75
C THR A 27 27.88 -21.31 -1.98
N PHE A 28 29.16 -21.60 -2.16
CA PHE A 28 30.22 -20.82 -1.56
C PHE A 28 30.17 -19.37 -2.08
N HIS A 29 30.27 -18.41 -1.16
CA HIS A 29 30.29 -16.99 -1.50
C HIS A 29 31.63 -16.34 -1.14
N ALA A 30 32.06 -16.52 0.11
CA ALA A 30 33.30 -15.95 0.63
C ALA A 30 33.76 -16.74 1.85
N PHE A 31 34.99 -16.53 2.30
CA PHE A 31 35.43 -16.96 3.63
C PHE A 31 36.20 -15.84 4.31
N LYS A 32 36.28 -15.89 5.63
CA LYS A 32 37.05 -14.99 6.48
C LYS A 32 37.81 -15.80 7.52
N ILE A 33 39.11 -15.66 7.55
CA ILE A 33 39.98 -16.28 8.56
C ILE A 33 40.01 -15.34 9.77
N PHE A 34 39.72 -15.87 10.96
CA PHE A 34 39.82 -15.11 12.20
C PHE A 34 41.17 -15.35 12.88
N ASN A 35 41.65 -16.58 12.89
CA ASN A 35 42.98 -17.00 13.36
C ASN A 35 43.34 -18.36 12.72
N ASP A 36 44.47 -18.94 13.10
CA ASP A 36 45.00 -20.19 12.53
C ASP A 36 44.05 -21.39 12.71
N ASP A 37 43.22 -21.37 13.75
CA ASP A 37 42.31 -22.46 14.12
C ASP A 37 40.84 -22.17 13.78
N LEU A 38 40.50 -21.01 13.23
CA LEU A 38 39.11 -20.61 13.01
C LEU A 38 38.89 -19.84 11.72
N VAL A 39 38.03 -20.40 10.86
CA VAL A 39 37.57 -19.78 9.62
C VAL A 39 36.04 -19.73 9.57
N ALA A 40 35.49 -18.58 9.16
CA ALA A 40 34.10 -18.45 8.73
C ALA A 40 34.01 -18.68 7.23
N VAL A 41 33.12 -19.57 6.80
CA VAL A 41 32.76 -19.75 5.40
C VAL A 41 31.33 -19.24 5.19
N HIS A 42 31.19 -18.23 4.34
CA HIS A 42 29.93 -17.62 3.96
C HIS A 42 29.33 -18.40 2.79
N MET A 43 28.12 -18.90 2.99
CA MET A 43 27.37 -19.72 2.04
C MET A 43 26.06 -19.04 1.66
N LEU A 44 25.73 -19.05 0.37
CA LEU A 44 24.43 -18.64 -0.14
C LEU A 44 23.35 -19.65 0.30
N LYS A 45 22.18 -19.12 0.68
CA LYS A 45 20.97 -19.92 0.94
C LYS A 45 20.45 -20.52 -0.37
N GLN A 46 20.43 -21.84 -0.49
CA GLN A 46 19.89 -22.53 -1.69
C GLN A 46 18.38 -22.42 -1.84
N ARG A 47 17.67 -22.44 -0.71
CA ARG A 47 16.22 -22.36 -0.65
C ARG A 47 15.85 -21.25 0.30
N LEU A 48 14.96 -20.37 -0.15
CA LEU A 48 14.46 -19.26 0.63
C LEU A 48 12.94 -19.39 0.73
N TYR A 49 12.44 -19.46 1.95
CA TYR A 49 11.00 -19.48 2.20
C TYR A 49 10.51 -18.05 2.39
N LEU A 50 9.75 -17.54 1.42
CA LEU A 50 9.20 -16.17 1.43
C LEU A 50 7.89 -16.15 2.24
N ASN A 51 8.00 -16.24 3.56
CA ASN A 51 6.86 -16.20 4.50
C ASN A 51 6.46 -14.80 4.95
N ARG A 52 6.90 -13.77 4.21
CA ARG A 52 6.57 -12.38 4.48
C ARG A 52 5.73 -11.87 3.32
N PRO A 53 4.57 -11.23 3.57
CA PRO A 53 3.67 -10.76 2.52
C PRO A 53 4.20 -9.47 1.87
N ILE A 54 5.50 -9.41 1.53
CA ILE A 54 6.14 -8.22 0.95
C ILE A 54 5.51 -7.90 -0.41
N TYR A 55 5.40 -8.92 -1.26
CA TYR A 55 4.83 -8.77 -2.60
C TYR A 55 3.34 -8.50 -2.56
N VAL A 56 2.63 -9.21 -1.69
CA VAL A 56 1.19 -9.02 -1.51
C VAL A 56 0.90 -7.60 -1.04
N GLY A 57 1.60 -7.12 0.00
CA GLY A 57 1.50 -5.75 0.49
C GLY A 57 1.86 -4.70 -0.56
N PHE A 58 2.89 -4.95 -1.37
CA PHE A 58 3.26 -4.08 -2.49
C PHE A 58 2.14 -4.01 -3.55
N THR A 59 1.61 -5.15 -3.99
CA THR A 59 0.51 -5.21 -4.97
C THR A 59 -0.74 -4.51 -4.47
N ILE A 60 -1.10 -4.72 -3.19
CA ILE A 60 -2.24 -4.05 -2.55
C ILE A 60 -2.06 -2.53 -2.58
N LEU A 61 -0.86 -2.05 -2.21
CA LEU A 61 -0.55 -0.64 -2.18
C LEU A 61 -0.66 -0.02 -3.58
N ASP A 62 -0.13 -0.70 -4.60
CA ASP A 62 -0.19 -0.22 -5.99
C ASP A 62 -1.61 -0.24 -6.56
N LEU A 63 -2.42 -1.25 -6.22
CA LEU A 63 -3.84 -1.28 -6.55
C LEU A 63 -4.60 -0.13 -5.88
N SER A 64 -4.33 0.15 -4.61
CA SER A 64 -4.93 1.28 -3.90
C SER A 64 -4.58 2.62 -4.55
N LYS A 65 -3.31 2.83 -4.92
CA LYS A 65 -2.89 4.05 -5.65
C LYS A 65 -3.58 4.17 -7.00
N THR A 66 -3.73 3.07 -7.72
CA THR A 66 -4.41 3.06 -9.02
C THR A 66 -5.85 3.56 -8.88
N LEU A 67 -6.59 3.09 -7.88
CA LEU A 67 -7.96 3.55 -7.61
C LEU A 67 -8.01 5.03 -7.21
N MET A 68 -7.07 5.49 -6.37
CA MET A 68 -6.99 6.90 -6.00
C MET A 68 -6.66 7.80 -7.20
N TYR A 69 -5.76 7.35 -8.08
CA TYR A 69 -5.39 8.09 -9.29
C TYR A 69 -6.50 8.11 -10.33
N ASP A 70 -7.21 7.00 -10.50
CA ASP A 70 -8.40 6.94 -11.35
C ASP A 70 -9.43 7.98 -10.90
N PHE A 71 -9.74 8.02 -9.59
CA PHE A 71 -10.64 9.03 -9.04
C PHE A 71 -10.11 10.47 -9.20
N HIS A 72 -8.81 10.70 -9.00
CA HIS A 72 -8.24 12.05 -9.15
C HIS A 72 -8.25 12.53 -10.61
N TYR A 73 -7.70 11.74 -11.53
CA TYR A 73 -7.46 12.16 -12.90
C TYR A 73 -8.69 11.98 -13.79
N ASN A 74 -9.41 10.88 -13.66
CA ASN A 74 -10.53 10.56 -14.56
C ASN A 74 -11.87 11.08 -14.06
N TYR A 75 -12.01 11.35 -12.75
CA TYR A 75 -13.25 11.92 -12.19
C TYR A 75 -13.07 13.38 -11.74
N ILE A 76 -12.20 13.67 -10.76
CA ILE A 76 -12.08 15.02 -10.20
C ILE A 76 -11.56 16.02 -11.24
N LYS A 77 -10.49 15.69 -11.97
CA LYS A 77 -9.92 16.57 -12.98
C LYS A 77 -10.82 16.72 -14.21
N ASP A 78 -11.54 15.68 -14.60
CA ASP A 78 -12.51 15.75 -15.70
C ASP A 78 -13.70 16.65 -15.33
N LYS A 79 -14.34 16.42 -14.16
CA LYS A 79 -15.54 17.16 -13.75
C LYS A 79 -15.27 18.61 -13.34
N TYR A 80 -14.17 18.88 -12.64
CA TYR A 80 -13.91 20.20 -12.04
C TYR A 80 -12.74 20.95 -12.69
N GLY A 81 -11.81 20.27 -13.37
CA GLY A 81 -10.67 20.90 -14.03
C GLY A 81 -9.83 21.77 -13.08
N SER A 82 -9.72 23.06 -13.40
CA SER A 82 -9.02 24.06 -12.58
C SER A 82 -9.78 24.48 -11.32
N ARG A 83 -11.09 24.17 -11.22
CA ARG A 83 -11.92 24.48 -10.05
C ARG A 83 -11.62 23.58 -8.84
N ALA A 84 -10.93 22.45 -9.06
CA ALA A 84 -10.50 21.55 -8.00
C ALA A 84 -9.00 21.69 -7.71
N THR A 85 -8.70 22.11 -6.49
CA THR A 85 -7.34 22.19 -5.94
C THR A 85 -7.14 21.06 -4.94
N LEU A 86 -6.19 20.17 -5.19
CA LEU A 86 -5.79 19.13 -4.24
C LEU A 86 -4.99 19.79 -3.11
N LEU A 87 -5.51 19.73 -1.89
CA LEU A 87 -4.91 20.34 -0.70
C LEU A 87 -3.85 19.43 -0.08
N PHE A 88 -4.22 18.18 0.17
CA PHE A 88 -3.29 17.16 0.68
C PHE A 88 -3.78 15.75 0.36
N THR A 89 -2.85 14.81 0.46
CA THR A 89 -3.08 13.37 0.34
C THR A 89 -2.58 12.68 1.59
N ASP A 90 -3.36 11.75 2.12
CA ASP A 90 -2.91 10.76 3.11
C ASP A 90 -3.18 9.37 2.54
N THR A 91 -2.58 8.32 3.12
CA THR A 91 -2.57 6.89 2.79
C THR A 91 -3.71 6.39 1.88
N ASP A 92 -4.94 6.82 2.12
CA ASP A 92 -6.14 6.50 1.34
C ASP A 92 -7.08 7.66 1.08
N SER A 93 -6.67 8.88 1.36
CA SER A 93 -7.56 10.00 1.29
C SER A 93 -7.02 11.16 0.51
N LEU A 94 -7.94 11.84 -0.15
CA LEU A 94 -7.70 13.00 -0.99
C LEU A 94 -8.57 14.13 -0.44
N CYS A 95 -7.93 15.24 -0.10
CA CYS A 95 -8.62 16.44 0.36
C CYS A 95 -8.54 17.52 -0.69
N TYR A 96 -9.68 18.10 -1.06
CA TYR A 96 -9.79 19.09 -2.10
C TYR A 96 -10.46 20.36 -1.59
N ASN A 97 -10.07 21.47 -2.19
CA ASN A 97 -10.88 22.67 -2.27
C ASN A 97 -11.50 22.71 -3.67
N ILE A 98 -12.82 22.59 -3.76
CA ILE A 98 -13.58 22.54 -5.01
C ILE A 98 -14.51 23.74 -5.07
N ASN A 99 -14.38 24.54 -6.13
CA ASN A 99 -15.30 25.63 -6.42
C ASN A 99 -16.48 25.12 -7.26
N THR A 100 -17.61 24.85 -6.61
CA THR A 100 -18.86 24.38 -7.22
C THR A 100 -20.06 24.94 -6.44
N ASP A 101 -21.25 24.95 -7.04
CA ASP A 101 -22.45 25.51 -6.41
C ASP A 101 -22.92 24.66 -5.23
N ASP A 102 -22.99 23.34 -5.41
CA ASP A 102 -23.34 22.39 -4.37
C ASP A 102 -22.66 21.03 -4.59
N ILE A 103 -21.58 20.80 -3.85
CA ILE A 103 -20.79 19.56 -3.96
C ILE A 103 -21.61 18.31 -3.61
N TYR A 104 -22.62 18.43 -2.74
CA TYR A 104 -23.45 17.30 -2.38
C TYR A 104 -24.47 16.98 -3.48
N GLN A 105 -24.89 17.97 -4.26
CA GLN A 105 -25.68 17.73 -5.47
C GLN A 105 -24.85 17.00 -6.52
N ASP A 106 -23.61 17.45 -6.74
CA ASP A 106 -22.66 16.78 -7.63
C ASP A 106 -22.43 15.31 -7.23
N MET A 107 -22.30 15.04 -5.93
CA MET A 107 -22.18 13.68 -5.40
C MET A 107 -23.45 12.84 -5.56
N MET A 108 -24.64 13.47 -5.57
CA MET A 108 -25.91 12.76 -5.73
C MET A 108 -26.09 12.24 -7.15
N GLU A 109 -25.70 13.04 -8.14
CA GLU A 109 -25.68 12.66 -9.56
C GLU A 109 -24.71 11.49 -9.78
N ASP A 110 -23.55 11.54 -9.15
CA ASP A 110 -22.51 10.53 -9.23
C ASP A 110 -22.54 9.52 -8.07
N LYS A 111 -23.72 9.27 -7.47
CA LYS A 111 -23.86 8.44 -6.25
C LYS A 111 -23.21 7.06 -6.36
N HIS A 112 -23.10 6.53 -7.58
CA HIS A 112 -22.51 5.23 -7.86
C HIS A 112 -21.00 5.18 -7.55
N LEU A 113 -20.30 6.31 -7.41
CA LEU A 113 -18.89 6.39 -7.04
C LEU A 113 -18.65 6.48 -5.53
N PHE A 114 -19.68 6.82 -4.75
CA PHE A 114 -19.51 7.19 -3.34
C PHE A 114 -20.13 6.18 -2.38
N ASP A 115 -19.46 5.97 -1.25
CA ASP A 115 -20.03 5.35 -0.06
C ASP A 115 -20.45 6.45 0.92
N THR A 116 -21.75 6.61 1.11
CA THR A 116 -22.39 7.58 2.01
C THR A 116 -23.16 6.88 3.14
N SER A 117 -22.87 5.61 3.39
CA SER A 117 -23.57 4.79 4.38
C SER A 117 -23.30 5.19 5.84
N GLU A 118 -22.31 6.05 6.06
CA GLU A 118 -21.97 6.61 7.38
C GLU A 118 -22.51 8.03 7.60
N TYR A 119 -23.24 8.60 6.63
CA TYR A 119 -23.93 9.86 6.86
C TYR A 119 -25.10 9.66 7.84
N ASN A 120 -25.57 10.75 8.46
CA ASN A 120 -26.79 10.69 9.27
C ASN A 120 -27.94 10.15 8.41
N PRO A 121 -28.75 9.17 8.88
CA PRO A 121 -29.91 8.66 8.15
C PRO A 121 -30.89 9.73 7.63
N GLU A 122 -30.96 10.90 8.26
CA GLU A 122 -31.79 12.03 7.82
C GLU A 122 -31.14 12.84 6.68
N HIS A 123 -29.87 12.61 6.37
CA HIS A 123 -29.14 13.34 5.34
C HIS A 123 -29.56 12.87 3.94
N ARG A 124 -29.80 13.82 3.00
CA ARG A 124 -30.27 13.53 1.63
C ARG A 124 -29.43 12.51 0.84
N LEU A 125 -28.13 12.45 1.14
CA LEU A 125 -27.17 11.53 0.48
C LEU A 125 -27.03 10.17 1.17
N TYR A 126 -27.65 9.95 2.33
CA TYR A 126 -27.50 8.68 3.05
C TYR A 126 -28.00 7.51 2.20
N SER A 127 -27.14 6.51 2.00
CA SER A 127 -27.48 5.29 1.27
C SER A 127 -26.59 4.13 1.69
N THR A 128 -27.18 2.94 1.84
CA THR A 128 -26.45 1.71 2.15
C THR A 128 -26.03 0.93 0.91
N LEU A 129 -26.36 1.40 -0.30
CA LEU A 129 -26.12 0.70 -1.56
C LEU A 129 -24.64 0.36 -1.80
N ASN A 130 -23.74 1.30 -1.49
CA ASN A 130 -22.30 1.19 -1.71
C ASN A 130 -21.52 0.90 -0.42
N LYS A 131 -22.21 0.53 0.66
CA LYS A 131 -21.60 0.31 1.98
C LYS A 131 -20.47 -0.71 1.85
N LYS A 132 -19.23 -0.28 2.14
CA LYS A 132 -18.03 -1.13 2.14
C LYS A 132 -17.67 -1.75 0.78
N VAL A 133 -18.17 -1.19 -0.32
CA VAL A 133 -17.81 -1.65 -1.67
C VAL A 133 -16.44 -1.11 -2.07
N LEU A 134 -15.54 -2.00 -2.47
CA LEU A 134 -14.19 -1.65 -2.89
C LEU A 134 -14.19 -0.68 -4.08
N GLY A 135 -13.23 0.25 -4.07
CA GLY A 135 -13.06 1.27 -5.11
C GLY A 135 -14.05 2.44 -5.02
N LYS A 136 -15.02 2.39 -4.10
CA LYS A 136 -15.88 3.55 -3.81
C LYS A 136 -15.16 4.53 -2.89
N MET A 137 -15.51 5.80 -3.07
CA MET A 137 -14.99 6.89 -2.27
C MET A 137 -15.95 7.20 -1.14
N LYS A 138 -15.49 6.99 0.08
CA LYS A 138 -16.20 7.33 1.29
C LYS A 138 -16.15 8.83 1.51
N GLY A 139 -17.33 9.45 1.60
CA GLY A 139 -17.46 10.87 1.93
C GLY A 139 -17.06 11.14 3.38
N ARG A 140 -16.22 12.15 3.62
CA ARG A 140 -16.00 12.72 4.96
C ARG A 140 -16.61 14.12 5.03
N ASN A 141 -16.88 14.58 6.25
CA ASN A 141 -17.50 15.88 6.50
C ASN A 141 -16.79 17.00 5.71
N SER A 142 -17.60 17.92 5.15
CA SER A 142 -17.06 19.16 4.59
C SER A 142 -16.55 20.03 5.74
N TRP A 143 -15.40 20.66 5.55
CA TRP A 143 -14.85 21.60 6.51
C TRP A 143 -14.66 22.93 5.79
N TYR A 144 -15.11 24.01 6.43
CA TYR A 144 -15.15 25.37 5.91
C TYR A 144 -16.07 25.54 4.68
N SER A 145 -17.21 26.22 4.91
CA SER A 145 -17.94 27.01 3.91
C SER A 145 -18.12 26.34 2.53
N HIS A 146 -18.66 25.12 2.48
CA HIS A 146 -19.14 24.44 1.25
C HIS A 146 -18.11 24.15 0.14
N THR A 147 -16.83 24.50 0.30
CA THR A 147 -15.81 24.30 -0.76
C THR A 147 -14.76 23.24 -0.41
N GLY A 148 -14.50 22.98 0.87
CA GLY A 148 -13.54 21.96 1.31
C GLY A 148 -14.19 20.59 1.53
N ILE A 149 -13.76 19.56 0.78
CA ILE A 149 -14.24 18.19 0.94
C ILE A 149 -13.11 17.17 0.90
N CYS A 150 -13.22 16.13 1.71
CA CYS A 150 -12.27 15.04 1.74
C CYS A 150 -12.96 13.70 1.51
N TRP A 151 -12.37 12.89 0.63
CA TRP A 151 -12.81 11.53 0.40
C TRP A 151 -11.72 10.56 0.79
N SER A 152 -12.13 9.40 1.29
CA SER A 152 -11.26 8.27 1.60
C SER A 152 -11.67 7.07 0.78
N GLN A 153 -10.72 6.31 0.26
CA GLN A 153 -11.03 5.04 -0.39
C GLN A 153 -11.59 4.05 0.63
N VAL A 154 -12.65 3.33 0.26
CA VAL A 154 -13.20 2.25 1.07
C VAL A 154 -12.20 1.08 1.13
N LYS A 155 -11.91 0.61 2.35
CA LYS A 155 -10.92 -0.43 2.67
C LYS A 155 -11.52 -1.48 3.61
N ASP A 156 -12.34 -2.37 3.08
CA ASP A 156 -12.89 -3.51 3.86
C ASP A 156 -12.38 -4.87 3.41
N VAL A 157 -11.32 -4.88 2.60
CA VAL A 157 -10.65 -6.12 2.22
C VAL A 157 -9.23 -5.98 2.68
N LEU A 158 -8.75 -6.98 3.45
CA LEU A 158 -7.35 -7.33 3.78
C LEU A 158 -6.99 -7.47 5.27
N ILE A 159 -7.97 -7.73 6.16
CA ILE A 159 -7.64 -8.19 7.54
C ILE A 159 -7.93 -9.70 7.74
N ASP A 160 -8.63 -10.37 6.81
CA ASP A 160 -8.97 -11.79 6.93
C ASP A 160 -8.06 -12.73 6.09
N ILE A 161 -6.79 -12.38 5.86
CA ILE A 161 -5.78 -13.27 5.25
C ILE A 161 -4.70 -13.64 6.27
#